data_AF-A0A2C5WUN2-F1
#
_entry.id   AF-A0A2C5WUN2-F1
#
_cell.length_a   1.000
_cell.length_b   1.000
_cell.length_c   1.000
_cell.angle_alpha   90.00
_cell.angle_beta   90.00
_cell.angle_gamma   90.00
#
_symmetry.space_group_name_H-M   'P 1'
#
loop_
_entity.id
_entity.type
_entity.pdbx_description
1 polymer ?
#
loop_
_entity_poly.entity_id
_entity_poly.type
_entity_poly.pdbx_seq_one_letter_code
_entity_poly.pdbx_strand_id
1 'polypeptide(L)'
;MAPGLEDEQQRPRELTVLVTGFAPFRGFPKNPAWEIADSLPEYLPSPQPNPSCDAKGDGDGGCLSSIDFPHVRIVVYHEPIPVNYSQVRSIVPNLWDTQKRGEHYDFGIHIGMVSSEIMYKLEACAHRDGYVKEDDDGQSPPKEPREDWANLPPVLNTDVDVADVAAKWKANCPTHTKTVVSHDPGRFLCDYIYYSSLAELANRKEERRVVFMHVPDNFNDEAVAYGTTRCRYRCPSLTISNNNIIPPPIFIMCRPAACGTCHKTTWWGCGSHIGLVMDTIPDSLRCTCTPTVSFNGKEYPPKAQTP
;
A
#
# COMPACT_ATOMS: atom_id res chain seq x y z
N MET A 1 15.40 8.35 47.33
CA MET A 1 15.55 8.58 45.89
C MET A 1 15.39 7.23 45.21
N ALA A 2 14.28 7.01 44.50
CA ALA A 2 14.07 5.79 43.73
C ALA A 2 14.63 6.02 42.31
N PRO A 3 15.44 5.11 41.75
CA PRO A 3 15.93 5.23 40.38
C PRO A 3 14.93 4.61 39.40
N GLY A 4 14.74 5.24 38.24
CA GLY A 4 14.30 4.57 37.01
C GLY A 4 12.82 4.72 36.63
N LEU A 5 12.39 5.94 36.30
CA LEU A 5 11.21 6.20 35.45
C LEU A 5 11.63 7.10 34.28
N GLU A 6 12.63 6.68 33.51
CA GLU A 6 13.06 7.39 32.30
C GLU A 6 13.52 6.35 31.28
N ASP A 7 12.60 5.79 30.45
CA ASP A 7 12.89 5.39 29.05
C ASP A 7 11.68 4.96 28.17
N GLU A 8 10.44 5.43 28.40
CA GLU A 8 9.30 5.08 27.51
C GLU A 8 8.97 6.14 26.44
N GLN A 9 9.63 7.30 26.43
CA GLN A 9 9.17 8.46 25.65
C GLN A 9 9.80 8.61 24.25
N GLN A 10 10.46 7.60 23.67
CA GLN A 10 11.17 7.78 22.38
C GLN A 10 11.13 6.60 21.41
N ARG A 11 10.11 5.74 21.49
CA ARG A 11 9.86 4.77 20.40
C ARG A 11 9.01 5.42 19.31
N PRO A 12 9.44 5.38 18.03
CA PRO A 12 8.59 5.78 16.91
C PRO A 12 7.27 5.03 16.96
N ARG A 13 6.15 5.71 16.67
CA ARG A 13 4.83 5.06 16.60
C ARG A 13 4.89 3.91 15.59
N GLU A 14 4.64 2.68 16.02
CA GLU A 14 4.52 1.54 15.12
C GLU A 14 3.09 1.48 14.56
N LEU A 15 2.95 1.32 13.25
CA LEU A 15 1.67 1.02 12.57
C LEU A 15 1.68 -0.43 12.13
N THR A 16 0.66 -1.19 12.53
CA THR A 16 0.49 -2.59 12.13
C THR A 16 -0.55 -2.71 11.02
N VAL A 17 -0.16 -3.32 9.89
CA VAL A 17 -1.03 -3.53 8.71
C VAL A 17 -1.23 -5.02 8.47
N LEU A 18 -2.47 -5.49 8.60
CA LEU A 18 -2.86 -6.84 8.20
C LEU A 18 -2.90 -6.93 6.67
N VAL A 19 -2.32 -7.99 6.11
CA VAL A 19 -2.41 -8.29 4.67
C VAL A 19 -2.90 -9.72 4.46
N THR A 20 -3.85 -9.91 3.56
CA THR A 20 -4.31 -11.25 3.14
C THR A 20 -4.24 -11.40 1.62
N GLY A 21 -4.07 -12.64 1.15
CA GLY A 21 -4.23 -13.01 -0.26
C GLY A 21 -5.04 -14.29 -0.38
N PHE A 22 -5.73 -14.47 -1.51
CA PHE A 22 -6.53 -15.68 -1.76
C PHE A 22 -5.67 -16.85 -2.26
N ALA A 23 -6.12 -18.06 -1.94
CA ALA A 23 -5.58 -19.32 -2.44
C ALA A 23 -5.72 -19.45 -3.97
N PRO A 24 -4.94 -20.35 -4.60
CA PRO A 24 -5.19 -20.79 -5.97
C PRO A 24 -6.64 -21.27 -6.14
N PHE A 25 -7.28 -20.98 -7.28
CA PHE A 25 -8.67 -21.36 -7.56
C PHE A 25 -8.91 -21.60 -9.05
N ARG A 26 -9.99 -22.31 -9.42
CA ARG A 26 -10.43 -22.52 -10.82
C ARG A 26 -9.32 -22.92 -11.82
N GLY A 27 -8.39 -23.78 -11.38
CA GLY A 27 -7.31 -24.29 -12.24
C GLY A 27 -6.11 -23.35 -12.42
N PHE A 28 -6.09 -22.20 -11.75
CA PHE A 28 -4.87 -21.41 -11.59
C PHE A 28 -4.01 -22.08 -10.52
N PRO A 29 -2.79 -22.59 -10.83
CA PRO A 29 -1.94 -23.30 -9.86
C PRO A 29 -1.31 -22.35 -8.82
N LYS A 30 -1.32 -21.05 -9.10
CA LYS A 30 -0.87 -19.97 -8.22
C LYS A 30 -1.86 -18.83 -8.27
N ASN A 31 -1.98 -18.08 -7.18
CA ASN A 31 -2.78 -16.86 -7.13
C ASN A 31 -1.86 -15.68 -6.83
N PRO A 32 -1.74 -14.68 -7.73
CA PRO A 32 -0.85 -13.54 -7.52
C PRO A 32 -1.19 -12.76 -6.25
N ALA A 33 -2.44 -12.81 -5.77
CA ALA A 33 -2.80 -12.17 -4.50
C ALA A 33 -2.04 -12.76 -3.31
N TRP A 34 -1.94 -14.08 -3.21
CA TRP A 34 -1.16 -14.74 -2.16
C TRP A 34 0.34 -14.55 -2.36
N GLU A 35 0.84 -14.75 -3.57
CA GLU A 35 2.29 -14.62 -3.84
C GLU A 35 2.79 -13.19 -3.55
N ILE A 36 1.97 -12.16 -3.81
CA ILE A 36 2.28 -10.79 -3.42
C ILE A 36 2.25 -10.63 -1.90
N ALA A 37 1.22 -11.15 -1.22
CA ALA A 37 1.12 -11.04 0.24
C ALA A 37 2.29 -11.73 0.95
N ASP A 38 2.59 -12.98 0.58
CA ASP A 38 3.62 -13.83 1.17
C ASP A 38 5.06 -13.31 0.94
N SER A 39 5.27 -12.55 -0.13
CA SER A 39 6.57 -11.95 -0.43
C SER A 39 6.82 -10.60 0.27
N LEU A 40 5.85 -10.08 1.04
CA LEU A 40 6.04 -8.82 1.76
C LEU A 40 7.02 -8.98 2.93
N PRO A 41 7.88 -7.98 3.17
CA PRO A 41 8.71 -7.98 4.36
C PRO A 41 7.83 -7.80 5.60
N GLU A 42 8.26 -8.33 6.74
CA GLU A 42 7.62 -8.05 8.04
C GLU A 42 7.63 -6.56 8.37
N TYR A 43 8.65 -5.82 7.93
CA TYR A 43 8.77 -4.38 8.13
C TYR A 43 9.07 -3.64 6.83
N LEU A 44 8.40 -2.50 6.66
CA LEU A 44 8.72 -1.59 5.59
C LEU A 44 10.06 -0.88 5.86
N PRO A 45 10.82 -0.56 4.80
CA PRO A 45 12.06 0.18 4.98
C PRO A 45 11.68 1.57 5.50
N SER A 46 12.33 1.99 6.60
CA SER A 46 12.21 3.36 7.08
C SER A 46 12.56 4.32 5.93
N PRO A 47 11.80 5.41 5.76
CA PRO A 47 12.18 6.47 4.84
C PRO A 47 13.60 6.94 5.22
N GLN A 48 14.57 6.74 4.34
CA GLN A 48 15.93 7.18 4.63
C GLN A 48 15.93 8.72 4.71
N PRO A 49 16.47 9.32 5.78
CA PRO A 49 16.71 10.76 5.80
C PRO A 49 17.69 11.09 4.66
N ASN A 50 17.39 12.14 3.90
CA ASN A 50 18.26 12.58 2.82
C ASN A 50 19.65 12.92 3.40
N PRO A 51 20.76 12.35 2.93
CA PRO A 51 22.11 12.71 3.39
C PRO A 51 22.53 14.15 3.02
N SER A 52 21.65 14.94 2.39
CA SER A 52 21.90 16.34 2.04
C SER A 52 21.47 17.36 3.10
N CYS A 53 20.86 16.96 4.22
CA CYS A 53 20.47 17.90 5.29
C CYS A 53 21.58 18.15 6.33
N ASP A 54 22.71 17.44 6.28
CA ASP A 54 23.80 17.59 7.26
C ASP A 54 24.88 18.60 6.87
N ALA A 55 24.63 19.44 5.87
CA ALA A 55 25.57 20.49 5.47
C ALA A 55 24.91 21.87 5.46
N LYS A 56 25.14 22.59 6.57
CA LYS A 56 24.87 24.00 6.85
C LYS A 56 23.49 24.28 7.45
N GLY A 57 23.50 24.41 8.78
CA GLY A 57 22.52 25.21 9.48
C GLY A 57 22.54 26.63 8.92
N ASP A 58 21.38 27.08 8.47
CA ASP A 58 20.88 28.45 8.53
C ASP A 58 19.45 28.46 7.96
N GLY A 59 18.46 28.76 8.82
CA GLY A 59 17.14 29.26 8.43
C GLY A 59 16.00 28.24 8.23
N ASP A 60 15.16 28.11 9.26
CA ASP A 60 13.68 27.98 9.22
C ASP A 60 13.00 27.26 8.04
N GLY A 61 13.52 26.09 7.66
CA GLY A 61 12.86 25.14 6.76
C GLY A 61 12.90 23.76 7.39
N GLY A 62 11.89 23.42 8.19
CA GLY A 62 11.81 22.16 8.92
C GLY A 62 12.03 20.94 8.02
N CYS A 63 13.20 20.30 8.15
CA CYS A 63 13.44 19.00 7.57
C CYS A 63 12.76 17.96 8.47
N LEU A 64 11.80 17.22 7.92
CA LEU A 64 11.17 16.10 8.61
C LEU A 64 12.26 15.10 8.98
N SER A 65 12.37 14.81 10.28
CA SER A 65 13.33 13.85 10.78
C SER A 65 12.84 12.44 10.47
N SER A 66 13.74 11.46 10.38
CA SER A 66 13.39 10.02 10.28
C SER A 66 12.53 9.50 11.44
N ILE A 67 12.32 10.32 12.48
CA ILE A 67 11.52 10.05 13.67
C ILE A 67 10.02 10.36 13.42
N ASP A 68 9.70 11.16 12.40
CA ASP A 68 8.34 11.58 12.08
C ASP A 68 7.54 10.55 11.25
N PHE A 69 8.20 9.48 10.80
CA PHE A 69 7.55 8.41 10.04
C PHE A 69 7.29 7.20 10.93
N PRO A 70 6.04 6.73 11.01
CA PRO A 70 5.75 5.53 11.77
C PRO A 70 6.47 4.33 11.18
N HIS A 71 7.02 3.49 12.05
CA HIS A 71 7.56 2.19 11.65
C HIS A 71 6.38 1.31 11.24
N VAL A 72 6.34 0.79 10.02
CA VAL A 72 5.19 0.01 9.53
C VAL A 72 5.53 -1.47 9.57
N ARG A 73 4.85 -2.21 10.45
CA ARG A 73 4.86 -3.67 10.52
C ARG A 73 3.76 -4.23 9.64
N ILE A 74 4.10 -5.18 8.77
CA ILE A 74 3.16 -5.93 7.97
C ILE A 74 2.95 -7.29 8.63
N VAL A 75 1.69 -7.60 8.90
CA VAL A 75 1.27 -8.91 9.39
C VAL A 75 0.54 -9.61 8.25
N VAL A 76 1.24 -10.53 7.59
CA VAL A 76 0.62 -11.39 6.58
C VAL A 76 -0.18 -12.47 7.30
N TYR A 77 -1.45 -12.66 6.92
CA TYR A 77 -2.24 -13.77 7.44
C TYR A 77 -1.56 -15.09 7.08
N HIS A 78 -1.44 -15.99 8.06
CA HIS A 78 -0.50 -17.13 8.06
C HIS A 78 -0.69 -18.16 6.94
N GLU A 79 -1.82 -18.14 6.24
CA GLU A 79 -2.11 -19.04 5.13
C GLU A 79 -2.98 -18.34 4.07
N PRO A 80 -2.99 -18.78 2.81
CA PRO A 80 -3.86 -18.18 1.80
C PRO A 80 -5.33 -18.36 2.16
N ILE A 81 -6.12 -17.30 2.00
CA ILE A 81 -7.56 -17.34 2.25
C ILE A 81 -8.22 -18.29 1.24
N PRO A 82 -8.92 -19.36 1.68
CA PRO A 82 -9.63 -20.24 0.77
C PRO A 82 -10.69 -19.49 -0.04
N VAL A 83 -10.89 -19.89 -1.29
CA VAL A 83 -11.95 -19.33 -2.15
C VAL A 83 -13.27 -20.05 -1.84
N ASN A 84 -13.73 -19.91 -0.59
CA ASN A 84 -14.96 -20.51 -0.06
C ASN A 84 -15.68 -19.51 0.85
N TYR A 85 -16.99 -19.33 0.64
CA TYR A 85 -17.77 -18.35 1.42
C TYR A 85 -17.84 -18.72 2.91
N SER A 86 -17.96 -20.01 3.21
CA SER A 86 -18.02 -20.55 4.58
C SER A 86 -16.72 -20.31 5.35
N GLN A 87 -15.57 -20.44 4.68
CA GLN A 87 -14.26 -20.19 5.26
C GLN A 87 -14.08 -18.71 5.55
N VAL A 88 -14.38 -17.82 4.59
CA VAL A 88 -14.33 -16.37 4.82
C VAL A 88 -15.22 -15.95 6.00
N ARG A 89 -16.43 -16.50 6.09
CA ARG A 89 -17.35 -16.25 7.22
C ARG A 89 -16.74 -16.63 8.57
N SER A 90 -15.93 -17.69 8.61
CA SER A 90 -15.29 -18.18 9.82
C SER A 90 -14.01 -17.40 10.16
N ILE A 91 -13.25 -16.99 9.15
CA ILE A 91 -11.95 -16.32 9.31
C ILE A 91 -12.12 -14.86 9.75
N VAL A 92 -12.98 -14.09 9.07
CA VAL A 92 -13.03 -12.62 9.21
C VAL A 92 -13.26 -12.12 10.64
N PRO A 93 -14.18 -12.68 11.46
CA PRO A 93 -14.35 -12.23 12.84
C PRO A 93 -13.05 -12.31 13.65
N ASN A 94 -12.23 -13.34 13.41
CA ASN A 94 -10.95 -13.52 14.11
C ASN A 94 -9.87 -12.52 13.63
N LEU A 95 -9.94 -12.05 12.37
CA LEU A 95 -9.05 -11.02 11.84
C LEU A 95 -9.22 -9.67 12.55
N TRP A 96 -10.40 -9.40 13.12
CA TRP A 96 -10.73 -8.13 13.78
C TRP A 96 -10.96 -8.26 15.29
N ASP A 97 -10.91 -9.48 15.84
CA ASP A 97 -10.91 -9.73 17.28
C ASP A 97 -9.56 -9.44 17.97
N THR A 98 -9.33 -8.16 18.30
CA THR A 98 -8.13 -7.69 19.01
C THR A 98 -7.93 -8.38 20.36
N GLN A 99 -9.01 -8.71 21.10
CA GLN A 99 -8.90 -9.37 22.40
C GLN A 99 -8.38 -10.79 22.25
N LYS A 100 -8.90 -11.53 21.27
CA LYS A 100 -8.49 -12.91 21.00
C LYS A 100 -7.07 -12.99 20.43
N ARG A 101 -6.67 -12.04 19.58
CA ARG A 101 -5.31 -12.01 19.00
C ARG A 101 -4.26 -11.47 19.96
N GLY A 102 -4.64 -10.57 20.86
CA GLY A 102 -3.70 -9.82 21.70
C GLY A 102 -2.97 -8.70 20.96
N GLU A 103 -3.34 -8.38 19.72
CA GLU A 103 -2.75 -7.30 18.94
C GLU A 103 -3.80 -6.54 18.10
N HIS A 104 -3.60 -5.23 18.00
CA HIS A 104 -4.43 -4.34 17.20
C HIS A 104 -3.82 -4.15 15.81
N TYR A 105 -4.66 -4.20 14.78
CA TYR A 105 -4.27 -3.79 13.43
C TYR A 105 -4.77 -2.37 13.16
N ASP A 106 -3.86 -1.47 12.79
CA ASP A 106 -4.20 -0.10 12.40
C ASP A 106 -4.88 -0.08 11.03
N PHE A 107 -4.51 -0.99 10.14
CA PHE A 107 -5.17 -1.14 8.84
C PHE A 107 -5.22 -2.60 8.37
N GLY A 108 -6.14 -2.89 7.44
CA GLY A 108 -6.17 -4.14 6.68
C GLY A 108 -6.14 -3.91 5.18
N ILE A 109 -5.43 -4.79 4.46
CA ILE A 109 -5.44 -4.85 3.00
C ILE A 109 -5.75 -6.28 2.59
N HIS A 110 -6.93 -6.48 2.00
CA HIS A 110 -7.24 -7.72 1.30
C HIS A 110 -6.77 -7.61 -0.15
N ILE A 111 -6.02 -8.60 -0.64
CA ILE A 111 -5.56 -8.67 -2.02
C ILE A 111 -6.36 -9.75 -2.75
N GLY A 112 -6.83 -9.43 -3.95
CA GLY A 112 -7.45 -10.39 -4.86
C GLY A 112 -7.02 -10.17 -6.29
N MET A 113 -7.09 -11.20 -7.12
CA MET A 113 -6.84 -11.04 -8.55
C MET A 113 -8.12 -10.64 -9.29
N VAL A 114 -7.99 -9.76 -10.26
CA VAL A 114 -9.02 -9.48 -11.25
C VAL A 114 -8.60 -10.08 -12.57
N SER A 115 -9.43 -10.95 -13.15
CA SER A 115 -9.09 -11.58 -14.42
C SER A 115 -9.31 -10.63 -15.60
N SER A 116 -8.47 -10.77 -16.63
CA SER A 116 -8.57 -10.03 -17.89
C SER A 116 -8.37 -8.52 -17.77
N GLU A 117 -7.80 -8.06 -16.65
CA GLU A 117 -7.47 -6.66 -16.41
C GLU A 117 -6.01 -6.49 -16.03
N ILE A 118 -5.33 -5.57 -16.72
CA ILE A 118 -3.92 -5.26 -16.51
C ILE A 118 -3.73 -4.06 -15.56
N MET A 119 -4.72 -3.77 -14.71
CA MET A 119 -4.70 -2.63 -13.80
C MET A 119 -4.86 -3.03 -12.34
N TYR A 120 -4.21 -2.28 -11.46
CA TYR A 120 -4.43 -2.35 -10.04
C TYR A 120 -5.66 -1.51 -9.69
N LYS A 121 -6.57 -2.03 -8.86
CA LYS A 121 -7.70 -1.27 -8.35
C LYS A 121 -7.67 -1.20 -6.84
N LEU A 122 -7.94 -0.02 -6.31
CA LEU A 122 -8.22 0.18 -4.90
C LEU A 122 -9.73 0.35 -4.75
N GLU A 123 -10.39 -0.59 -4.09
CA GLU A 123 -11.84 -0.61 -3.95
C GLU A 123 -12.29 0.30 -2.79
N ALA A 124 -13.11 1.29 -3.10
CA ALA A 124 -13.66 2.24 -2.13
C ALA A 124 -14.83 1.67 -1.32
N CYS A 125 -15.53 0.68 -1.86
CA CYS A 125 -16.69 0.07 -1.22
C CYS A 125 -16.85 -1.41 -1.53
N ALA A 126 -17.69 -2.07 -0.72
CA ALA A 126 -18.09 -3.45 -0.90
C ALA A 126 -19.61 -3.59 -0.78
N HIS A 127 -20.15 -4.73 -1.24
CA HIS A 127 -21.59 -4.93 -1.34
C HIS A 127 -22.09 -6.17 -0.57
N ARG A 128 -23.26 -6.04 0.04
CA ARG A 128 -23.85 -7.09 0.88
C ARG A 128 -24.46 -8.23 0.08
N ASP A 129 -25.03 -7.89 -1.07
CA ASP A 129 -25.97 -8.73 -1.80
C ASP A 129 -25.53 -8.95 -3.25
N GLY A 130 -26.11 -9.95 -3.92
CA GLY A 130 -25.89 -10.22 -5.35
C GLY A 130 -24.84 -11.29 -5.68
N TYR A 131 -24.40 -12.05 -4.68
CA TYR A 131 -23.48 -13.17 -4.85
C TYR A 131 -24.19 -14.36 -5.52
N VAL A 132 -23.85 -14.62 -6.79
CA VAL A 132 -24.40 -15.74 -7.57
C VAL A 132 -23.34 -16.73 -8.05
N LYS A 133 -22.06 -16.37 -7.93
CA LYS A 133 -20.94 -17.17 -8.39
C LYS A 133 -20.62 -18.25 -7.35
N GLU A 134 -20.53 -19.48 -7.81
CA GLU A 134 -20.08 -20.62 -7.02
C GLU A 134 -18.60 -20.52 -6.66
N ASP A 135 -18.31 -20.88 -5.41
CA ASP A 135 -16.98 -21.03 -4.83
C ASP A 135 -16.35 -22.39 -5.17
N ASP A 136 -15.17 -22.71 -4.62
CA ASP A 136 -14.46 -23.95 -4.97
C ASP A 136 -15.18 -25.22 -4.50
N ASP A 137 -16.16 -25.12 -3.58
CA ASP A 137 -17.04 -26.23 -3.18
C ASP A 137 -18.34 -26.27 -3.99
N GLY A 138 -18.50 -25.43 -5.02
CA GLY A 138 -19.75 -25.32 -5.78
C GLY A 138 -20.86 -24.60 -5.03
N GLN A 139 -20.54 -23.82 -3.99
CA GLN A 139 -21.53 -23.15 -3.14
C GLN A 139 -21.62 -21.65 -3.43
N SER A 140 -22.81 -21.07 -3.26
CA SER A 140 -23.03 -19.62 -3.26
C SER A 140 -23.78 -19.20 -1.99
N PRO A 141 -23.64 -17.95 -1.53
CA PRO A 141 -24.35 -17.48 -0.37
C PRO A 141 -25.87 -17.52 -0.59
N PRO A 142 -26.67 -17.71 0.48
CA PRO A 142 -28.11 -17.52 0.42
C PRO A 142 -28.47 -16.13 -0.13
N LYS A 143 -29.65 -16.02 -0.77
CA LYS A 143 -30.15 -14.72 -1.26
C LYS A 143 -30.46 -13.74 -0.15
N GLU A 144 -30.93 -14.26 0.98
CA GLU A 144 -31.19 -13.44 2.16
C GLU A 144 -29.88 -13.07 2.85
N PRO A 145 -29.74 -11.80 3.30
CA PRO A 145 -28.53 -11.38 3.99
C PRO A 145 -28.37 -12.18 5.29
N ARG A 146 -27.12 -12.34 5.70
CA ARG A 146 -26.80 -12.95 7.00
C ARG A 146 -27.46 -12.13 8.13
N GLU A 147 -27.85 -12.80 9.20
CA GLU A 147 -28.46 -12.16 10.36
C GLU A 147 -27.59 -11.03 10.93
N ASP A 148 -26.28 -11.24 10.99
CA ASP A 148 -25.30 -10.25 11.47
C ASP A 148 -25.08 -9.08 10.50
N TRP A 149 -25.66 -9.15 9.30
CA TRP A 149 -25.67 -8.06 8.29
C TRP A 149 -27.06 -7.46 8.09
N ALA A 150 -28.09 -7.97 8.76
CA ALA A 150 -29.48 -7.61 8.50
C ALA A 150 -29.74 -6.10 8.68
N ASN A 151 -29.05 -5.47 9.63
CA ASN A 151 -29.18 -4.04 9.93
C ASN A 151 -28.10 -3.18 9.26
N LEU A 152 -27.23 -3.77 8.43
CA LEU A 152 -26.17 -3.06 7.72
C LEU A 152 -26.62 -2.67 6.31
N PRO A 153 -26.12 -1.53 5.78
CA PRO A 153 -26.51 -1.05 4.46
C PRO A 153 -26.04 -2.02 3.35
N PRO A 154 -26.74 -2.09 2.20
CA PRO A 154 -26.35 -2.93 1.07
C PRO A 154 -24.96 -2.61 0.51
N VAL A 155 -24.43 -1.43 0.78
CA VAL A 155 -23.10 -0.98 0.40
C VAL A 155 -22.40 -0.39 1.61
N LEU A 156 -21.17 -0.84 1.87
CA LEU A 156 -20.29 -0.26 2.89
C LEU A 156 -19.08 0.36 2.22
N ASN A 157 -18.72 1.58 2.65
CA ASN A 157 -17.48 2.23 2.27
C ASN A 157 -16.42 2.01 3.35
N THR A 158 -15.15 1.99 2.94
CA THR A 158 -14.02 2.12 3.86
C THR A 158 -13.96 3.53 4.44
N ASP A 159 -13.39 3.68 5.64
CA ASP A 159 -13.09 4.99 6.24
C ASP A 159 -11.69 5.49 5.84
N VAL A 160 -10.90 4.66 5.17
CA VAL A 160 -9.61 5.01 4.57
C VAL A 160 -9.82 5.98 3.39
N ASP A 161 -9.01 7.03 3.32
CA ASP A 161 -9.02 7.96 2.18
C ASP A 161 -8.38 7.31 0.94
N VAL A 162 -9.17 6.49 0.25
CA VAL A 162 -8.72 5.78 -0.96
C VAL A 162 -8.32 6.73 -2.09
N ALA A 163 -8.82 7.96 -2.12
CA ALA A 163 -8.46 8.95 -3.13
C ALA A 163 -7.04 9.48 -2.88
N ASP A 164 -6.73 9.83 -1.64
CA ASP A 164 -5.38 10.22 -1.23
C ASP A 164 -4.38 9.06 -1.39
N VAL A 165 -4.75 7.85 -0.95
CA VAL A 165 -3.94 6.65 -1.16
C VAL A 165 -3.66 6.44 -2.65
N ALA A 166 -4.67 6.52 -3.51
CA ALA A 166 -4.50 6.37 -4.96
C ALA A 166 -3.64 7.49 -5.57
N ALA A 167 -3.75 8.72 -5.09
CA ALA A 167 -2.92 9.84 -5.54
C ALA A 167 -1.44 9.59 -5.18
N LYS A 168 -1.17 9.18 -3.93
CA LYS A 168 0.18 8.79 -3.46
C LYS A 168 0.71 7.58 -4.25
N TRP A 169 -0.14 6.61 -4.58
CA TRP A 169 0.25 5.46 -5.40
C TRP A 169 0.65 5.89 -6.80
N LYS A 170 -0.16 6.72 -7.45
CA LYS A 170 0.11 7.22 -8.80
C LYS A 170 1.43 8.00 -8.86
N ALA A 171 1.71 8.79 -7.83
CA ALA A 171 2.99 9.48 -7.69
C ALA A 171 4.18 8.50 -7.57
N ASN A 172 4.02 7.39 -6.87
CA ASN A 172 5.14 6.46 -6.62
C ASN A 172 5.23 5.29 -7.61
N CYS A 173 4.40 5.25 -8.65
CA CYS A 173 4.40 4.20 -9.66
C CYS A 173 5.01 4.64 -11.00
N PRO A 174 5.77 3.77 -11.69
CA PRO A 174 6.14 3.95 -13.08
C PRO A 174 4.91 4.26 -13.93
N THR A 175 5.10 5.15 -14.89
CA THR A 175 4.05 5.68 -15.77
C THR A 175 3.24 4.63 -16.52
N HIS A 176 3.80 3.44 -16.76
CA HIS A 176 3.11 2.32 -17.42
C HIS A 176 2.11 1.58 -16.50
N THR A 177 2.04 1.94 -15.22
CA THR A 177 1.22 1.24 -14.23
C THR A 177 -0.12 1.93 -14.10
N LYS A 178 -1.18 1.22 -14.46
CA LYS A 178 -2.54 1.72 -14.29
C LYS A 178 -3.03 1.36 -12.89
N THR A 179 -3.25 2.39 -12.08
CA THR A 179 -3.91 2.31 -10.77
C THR A 179 -5.17 3.15 -10.79
N VAL A 180 -6.30 2.58 -10.38
CA VAL A 180 -7.59 3.31 -10.33
C VAL A 180 -8.30 3.07 -9.00
N VAL A 181 -9.08 4.06 -8.56
CA VAL A 181 -10.10 3.83 -7.53
C VAL A 181 -11.30 3.17 -8.21
N SER A 182 -11.83 2.13 -7.58
CA SER A 182 -12.97 1.35 -8.07
C SER A 182 -14.06 1.30 -7.00
N HIS A 183 -15.30 1.13 -7.43
CA HIS A 183 -16.48 1.02 -6.56
C HIS A 183 -17.23 -0.28 -6.81
N ASP A 184 -16.59 -1.27 -7.45
CA ASP A 184 -17.20 -2.56 -7.72
C ASP A 184 -16.16 -3.70 -7.67
N PRO A 185 -16.07 -4.41 -6.52
CA PRO A 185 -15.17 -5.53 -6.37
C PRO A 185 -15.65 -6.85 -7.02
N GLY A 186 -16.78 -6.85 -7.74
CA GLY A 186 -17.15 -7.94 -8.67
C GLY A 186 -18.01 -9.09 -8.12
N ARG A 187 -18.75 -8.88 -7.03
CA ARG A 187 -19.76 -9.81 -6.44
C ARG A 187 -19.33 -11.27 -6.41
N PHE A 188 -18.12 -11.51 -5.93
CA PHE A 188 -17.55 -12.84 -5.65
C PHE A 188 -16.80 -12.78 -4.32
N LEU A 189 -15.87 -13.71 -4.06
CA LEU A 189 -15.12 -13.77 -2.81
C LEU A 189 -14.33 -12.50 -2.49
N CYS A 190 -13.85 -11.76 -3.49
CA CYS A 190 -13.19 -10.45 -3.30
C CYS A 190 -14.11 -9.44 -2.59
N ASP A 191 -15.31 -9.23 -3.14
CA ASP A 191 -16.33 -8.35 -2.57
C ASP A 191 -16.85 -8.90 -1.23
N TYR A 192 -16.96 -10.23 -1.13
CA TYR A 192 -17.50 -10.90 0.05
C TYR A 192 -16.59 -10.77 1.27
N ILE A 193 -15.28 -11.00 1.15
CA ILE A 193 -14.35 -10.78 2.27
C ILE A 193 -14.28 -9.30 2.63
N TYR A 194 -14.32 -8.42 1.62
CA TYR A 194 -14.25 -6.98 1.86
C TYR A 194 -15.47 -6.50 2.63
N TYR A 195 -16.68 -6.84 2.17
CA TYR A 195 -17.92 -6.51 2.88
C TYR A 195 -17.94 -7.16 4.26
N SER A 196 -17.51 -8.41 4.39
CA SER A 196 -17.43 -9.11 5.68
C SER A 196 -16.55 -8.33 6.69
N SER A 197 -15.37 -7.86 6.27
CA SER A 197 -14.47 -7.10 7.14
C SER A 197 -15.00 -5.71 7.48
N LEU A 198 -15.59 -5.01 6.51
CA LEU A 198 -16.25 -3.71 6.75
C LEU A 198 -17.44 -3.86 7.71
N ALA A 199 -18.24 -4.93 7.55
CA ALA A 199 -19.39 -5.24 8.38
C ALA A 199 -18.97 -5.61 9.81
N GLU A 200 -17.92 -6.43 9.95
CA GLU A 200 -17.35 -6.81 11.25
C GLU A 200 -16.89 -5.58 12.04
N LEU A 201 -16.12 -4.69 11.40
CA LEU A 201 -15.67 -3.43 11.99
C LEU A 201 -16.85 -2.51 12.36
N ALA A 202 -17.85 -2.38 11.48
CA ALA A 202 -19.05 -1.60 11.75
C ALA A 202 -19.85 -2.14 12.95
N ASN A 203 -20.01 -3.46 13.04
CA ASN A 203 -20.70 -4.14 14.15
C ASN A 203 -19.95 -3.95 15.48
N ARG A 204 -18.62 -3.91 15.44
CA ARG A 204 -17.75 -3.58 16.58
C ARG A 204 -17.72 -2.09 16.93
N LYS A 205 -18.36 -1.24 16.11
CA LYS A 205 -18.33 0.24 16.22
C LYS A 205 -16.91 0.80 16.12
N GLU A 206 -16.08 0.16 15.31
CA GLU A 206 -14.72 0.58 15.01
C GLU A 206 -14.66 1.26 13.65
N GLU A 207 -13.60 2.04 13.41
CA GLU A 207 -13.31 2.58 12.08
C GLU A 207 -13.11 1.44 11.08
N ARG A 208 -13.73 1.58 9.91
CA ARG A 208 -13.67 0.63 8.79
C ARG A 208 -12.34 0.76 8.05
N ARG A 209 -11.26 0.52 8.79
CA ARG A 209 -9.85 0.69 8.40
C ARG A 209 -9.32 -0.46 7.53
N VAL A 210 -10.13 -0.90 6.57
CA VAL A 210 -9.76 -1.97 5.63
C VAL A 210 -10.03 -1.53 4.21
N VAL A 211 -9.15 -1.91 3.29
CA VAL A 211 -9.31 -1.70 1.85
C VAL A 211 -9.14 -3.03 1.11
N PHE A 212 -9.68 -3.10 -0.10
CA PHE A 212 -9.42 -4.20 -1.02
C PHE A 212 -8.59 -3.72 -2.20
N MET A 213 -7.55 -4.47 -2.54
CA MET A 213 -6.70 -4.21 -3.69
C MET A 213 -6.83 -5.35 -4.71
N HIS A 214 -7.43 -5.04 -5.86
CA HIS A 214 -7.35 -5.93 -7.01
C HIS A 214 -6.00 -5.78 -7.70
N VAL A 215 -5.35 -6.90 -7.98
CA VAL A 215 -4.12 -7.00 -8.77
C VAL A 215 -4.40 -7.70 -10.11
N PRO A 216 -3.64 -7.38 -11.16
CA PRO A 216 -3.73 -8.08 -12.44
C PRO A 216 -3.50 -9.59 -12.34
N ASP A 217 -4.07 -10.34 -13.29
CA ASP A 217 -3.91 -11.80 -13.41
C ASP A 217 -2.70 -12.23 -14.25
N ASN A 218 -1.91 -11.28 -14.77
CA ASN A 218 -0.72 -11.57 -15.57
C ASN A 218 0.42 -12.08 -14.69
N PHE A 219 0.32 -13.35 -14.31
CA PHE A 219 1.31 -14.03 -13.50
C PHE A 219 2.62 -14.24 -14.27
N ASN A 220 3.66 -13.53 -13.83
CA ASN A 220 5.06 -13.90 -14.02
C ASN A 220 5.87 -13.41 -12.81
N ASP A 221 7.08 -13.92 -12.61
CA ASP A 221 7.91 -13.56 -11.46
C ASP A 221 8.19 -12.06 -11.39
N GLU A 222 8.27 -11.39 -12.55
CA GLU A 222 8.41 -9.93 -12.64
C GLU A 222 7.16 -9.21 -12.12
N ALA A 223 5.95 -9.69 -12.43
CA ALA A 223 4.68 -9.11 -12.00
C ALA A 223 4.45 -9.34 -10.50
N VAL A 224 4.88 -10.48 -9.97
CA VAL A 224 4.88 -10.74 -8.52
C VAL A 224 5.86 -9.79 -7.83
N ALA A 225 7.14 -9.78 -8.22
CA ALA A 225 8.14 -8.87 -7.64
C ALA A 225 7.74 -7.39 -7.77
N TYR A 226 7.10 -7.04 -8.88
CA TYR A 226 6.51 -5.74 -9.11
C TYR A 226 5.36 -5.45 -8.12
N GLY A 227 4.41 -6.37 -7.97
CA GLY A 227 3.32 -6.28 -7.01
C GLY A 227 3.79 -6.18 -5.55
N THR A 228 4.79 -6.98 -5.16
CA THR A 228 5.45 -6.92 -3.84
C THR A 228 6.06 -5.55 -3.58
N THR A 229 6.83 -5.06 -4.55
CA THR A 229 7.44 -3.72 -4.50
C THR A 229 6.37 -2.65 -4.33
N ARG A 230 5.21 -2.80 -5.01
CA ARG A 230 4.09 -1.88 -4.88
C ARG A 230 3.48 -1.92 -3.49
N CYS A 231 3.07 -3.08 -2.98
CA CYS A 231 2.51 -3.19 -1.64
C CYS A 231 3.46 -2.60 -0.57
N ARG A 232 4.77 -2.82 -0.73
CA ARG A 232 5.83 -2.25 0.14
C ARG A 232 5.83 -0.72 0.18
N TYR A 233 5.74 -0.04 -0.97
CA TYR A 233 5.70 1.45 -1.00
C TYR A 233 4.37 2.06 -0.56
N ARG A 234 3.32 1.24 -0.43
CA ARG A 234 1.92 1.70 -0.37
C ARG A 234 1.31 1.63 1.02
N CYS A 235 1.75 0.68 1.83
CA CYS A 235 1.34 0.57 3.24
C CYS A 235 1.58 1.84 4.08
N PRO A 236 2.64 2.67 3.88
CA PRO A 236 2.82 3.93 4.62
C PRO A 236 1.84 5.04 4.21
N SER A 237 1.08 4.85 3.12
CA SER A 237 0.18 5.88 2.57
C SER A 237 -1.24 5.83 3.14
N LEU A 238 -1.58 4.81 3.92
CA LEU A 238 -2.93 4.62 4.47
C LEU A 238 -3.23 5.69 5.53
N THR A 239 -4.28 6.48 5.29
CA THR A 239 -4.77 7.52 6.21
C THR A 239 -6.30 7.49 6.28
N ILE A 240 -6.89 7.83 7.43
CA ILE A 240 -8.34 7.84 7.65
C ILE A 240 -8.89 9.23 7.32
N SER A 241 -10.04 9.28 6.64
CA SER A 241 -10.67 10.50 6.10
C SER A 241 -11.08 11.54 7.15
N ASN A 242 -11.25 11.18 8.43
CA ASN A 242 -11.88 12.03 9.44
C ASN A 242 -11.04 12.34 10.70
N ASN A 243 -9.74 12.05 10.72
CA ASN A 243 -8.87 12.51 11.80
C ASN A 243 -7.51 12.99 11.27
N ASN A 244 -7.25 14.29 11.45
CA ASN A 244 -5.90 14.86 11.42
C ASN A 244 -5.01 14.09 12.40
N ILE A 245 -4.00 13.39 11.88
CA ILE A 245 -2.57 13.44 12.28
C ILE A 245 -1.86 12.44 11.35
N ILE A 246 -1.56 12.88 10.11
CA ILE A 246 -0.23 12.79 9.49
C ILE A 246 -0.23 13.95 8.47
N PRO A 247 0.60 15.02 8.61
CA PRO A 247 0.69 16.03 7.56
C PRO A 247 1.10 15.37 6.23
N PRO A 248 0.55 15.81 5.09
CA PRO A 248 0.87 15.18 3.81
C PRO A 248 2.39 15.29 3.56
N PRO A 249 3.07 14.17 3.26
CA PRO A 249 4.47 14.22 2.89
C PRO A 249 4.63 15.05 1.61
N ILE A 250 5.43 16.12 1.68
CA ILE A 250 5.96 16.77 0.49
C ILE A 250 6.97 15.79 -0.14
N PHE A 251 6.46 14.82 -0.89
CA PHE A 251 7.29 13.89 -1.66
C PHE A 251 7.91 14.63 -2.84
N ILE A 252 9.19 14.98 -2.75
CA ILE A 252 9.98 15.50 -3.87
C ILE A 252 10.30 14.33 -4.81
N MET A 253 9.42 14.09 -5.79
CA MET A 253 9.59 13.06 -6.81
C MET A 253 10.83 13.29 -7.69
N CYS A 254 11.61 12.24 -7.93
CA CYS A 254 12.72 12.26 -8.89
C CYS A 254 12.21 12.18 -10.33
N ARG A 255 12.64 13.12 -11.18
CA ARG A 255 12.29 13.18 -12.60
C ARG A 255 13.40 13.82 -13.44
N PRO A 256 13.41 13.62 -14.77
CA PRO A 256 14.27 14.39 -15.66
C PRO A 256 13.95 15.89 -15.57
N ALA A 257 14.98 16.73 -15.62
CA ALA A 257 14.89 18.19 -15.60
C ALA A 257 15.98 18.80 -16.48
N ALA A 258 15.82 20.08 -16.85
CA ALA A 258 16.84 20.78 -17.62
C ALA A 258 17.92 21.36 -16.68
N CYS A 259 19.19 21.16 -17.02
CA CYS A 259 20.27 21.83 -16.33
C CYS A 259 20.19 23.35 -16.60
N GLY A 260 20.16 24.18 -15.56
CA GLY A 260 20.13 25.65 -15.71
C GLY A 260 21.38 26.23 -16.39
N THR A 261 22.47 25.48 -16.45
CA THR A 261 23.76 25.92 -17.01
C THR A 261 23.96 25.46 -18.46
N CYS A 262 23.81 24.16 -18.73
CA CYS A 262 24.07 23.60 -20.07
C CYS A 262 22.81 23.21 -20.84
N HIS A 263 21.63 23.33 -20.23
CA HIS A 263 20.31 23.00 -20.78
C HIS A 263 20.09 21.54 -21.23
N LYS A 264 21.11 20.69 -21.13
CA LYS A 264 20.99 19.23 -21.27
C LYS A 264 20.24 18.61 -20.09
N THR A 265 19.74 17.39 -20.30
CA THR A 265 18.95 16.65 -19.31
C THR A 265 19.80 16.31 -18.09
N THR A 266 19.33 16.73 -16.93
CA THR A 266 19.77 16.25 -15.62
C THR A 266 18.56 15.74 -14.85
N TRP A 267 18.68 15.55 -13.55
CA TRP A 267 17.60 15.09 -12.68
C TRP A 267 17.23 16.15 -11.66
N TRP A 268 15.97 16.14 -11.23
CA TRP A 268 15.47 16.91 -10.11
C TRP A 268 14.68 15.97 -9.20
N GLY A 269 14.89 16.03 -7.88
CA GLY A 269 14.25 15.07 -6.97
C GLY A 269 14.91 14.95 -5.61
N CYS A 270 14.55 13.87 -4.88
CA CYS A 270 15.19 13.45 -3.64
C CYS A 270 16.61 12.86 -3.81
N GLY A 271 16.98 12.39 -4.99
CA GLY A 271 18.33 11.84 -5.25
C GLY A 271 18.47 10.33 -5.06
N SER A 272 17.52 9.66 -4.43
CA SER A 272 17.56 8.20 -4.24
C SER A 272 17.21 7.40 -5.51
N HIS A 273 16.79 8.07 -6.58
CA HIS A 273 16.35 7.44 -7.83
C HIS A 273 17.07 7.97 -9.06
N ILE A 274 18.27 8.54 -8.87
CA ILE A 274 19.04 9.16 -9.97
C ILE A 274 19.29 8.15 -11.09
N GLY A 275 19.66 6.90 -10.75
CA GLY A 275 19.85 5.85 -11.75
C GLY A 275 18.60 5.59 -12.59
N LEU A 276 17.43 5.42 -11.95
CA LEU A 276 16.15 5.23 -12.65
C LEU A 276 15.82 6.38 -13.61
N VAL A 277 16.16 7.62 -13.24
CA VAL A 277 15.93 8.80 -14.08
C VAL A 277 16.95 8.89 -15.21
N MET A 278 18.23 8.82 -14.88
CA MET A 278 19.32 9.18 -15.78
C MET A 278 19.75 8.03 -16.69
N ASP A 279 19.65 6.77 -16.24
CA ASP A 279 20.13 5.62 -17.01
C ASP A 279 19.33 5.40 -18.30
N THR A 280 18.09 5.88 -18.36
CA THR A 280 17.25 5.84 -19.56
C THR A 280 17.57 6.94 -20.59
N ILE A 281 18.33 7.97 -20.20
CA ILE A 281 18.68 9.10 -21.05
C ILE A 281 19.98 8.77 -21.82
N PRO A 282 20.03 8.87 -23.15
CA PRO A 282 21.27 8.69 -23.91
C PRO A 282 22.39 9.63 -23.43
N ASP A 283 23.63 9.14 -23.36
CA ASP A 283 24.78 9.89 -22.83
C ASP A 283 25.00 11.25 -23.52
N SER A 284 24.72 11.35 -24.82
CA SER A 284 24.82 12.59 -25.59
C SER A 284 23.90 13.70 -25.10
N LEU A 285 22.75 13.32 -24.51
CA LEU A 285 21.70 14.21 -24.00
C LEU A 285 21.84 14.50 -22.51
N ARG A 286 22.77 13.84 -21.80
CA ARG A 286 23.00 14.07 -20.37
C ARG A 286 23.81 15.33 -20.13
N CYS A 287 23.48 16.04 -19.05
CA CYS A 287 24.29 17.10 -18.48
C CYS A 287 25.69 16.57 -18.10
N THR A 288 26.73 17.38 -18.29
CA THR A 288 28.12 17.03 -17.92
C THR A 288 28.75 18.08 -16.99
N CYS A 289 27.92 18.90 -16.35
CA CYS A 289 28.37 19.92 -15.40
C CYS A 289 28.93 19.27 -14.13
N THR A 290 29.81 19.99 -13.43
CA THR A 290 30.40 19.57 -12.16
C THR A 290 29.86 20.42 -11.00
N PRO A 291 29.85 19.92 -9.76
CA PRO A 291 30.29 18.57 -9.35
C PRO A 291 29.27 17.48 -9.73
N THR A 292 29.76 16.29 -10.06
CA THR A 292 28.92 15.10 -10.21
C THR A 292 28.51 14.58 -8.83
N VAL A 293 27.49 13.73 -8.82
CA VAL A 293 27.03 13.03 -7.63
C VAL A 293 27.24 11.53 -7.81
N SER A 294 27.73 10.86 -6.77
CA SER A 294 27.89 9.42 -6.77
C SER A 294 26.63 8.76 -6.22
N PHE A 295 26.07 7.79 -6.95
CA PHE A 295 24.94 6.99 -6.51
C PHE A 295 25.17 5.53 -6.91
N ASN A 296 25.13 4.61 -5.94
CA ASN A 296 25.44 3.18 -6.14
C ASN A 296 26.76 2.92 -6.87
N GLY A 297 27.79 3.72 -6.59
CA GLY A 297 29.12 3.58 -7.20
C GLY A 297 29.20 4.06 -8.66
N LYS A 298 28.16 4.70 -9.18
CA LYS A 298 28.13 5.34 -10.51
C LYS A 298 28.00 6.85 -10.37
N GLU A 299 28.74 7.57 -11.20
CA GLU A 299 28.70 9.03 -11.26
C GLU A 299 27.57 9.53 -12.14
N TYR A 300 26.83 10.50 -11.64
CA TYR A 300 25.72 11.15 -12.32
C TYR A 300 25.86 12.68 -12.31
N PRO A 301 25.21 13.38 -13.25
CA PRO A 301 25.27 14.84 -13.32
C PRO A 301 24.64 15.53 -12.09
N PRO A 302 24.91 16.82 -11.81
CA PRO A 302 24.35 17.52 -10.67
C PRO A 302 22.83 17.71 -10.75
N LYS A 303 22.16 17.76 -9.60
CA LYS A 303 20.72 18.08 -9.49
C LYS A 303 20.40 19.42 -10.16
N ALA A 304 19.27 19.52 -10.85
CA ALA A 304 18.78 20.80 -11.39
C ALA A 304 18.44 21.79 -10.26
N GLN A 305 18.72 23.08 -10.51
CA GLN A 305 18.41 24.18 -9.58
C GLN A 305 16.90 24.43 -9.45
N THR A 306 16.16 24.18 -10.53
CA THR A 306 14.70 24.30 -10.59
C THR A 306 14.06 23.01 -11.11
N PRO A 307 12.80 22.74 -10.75
CA PRO A 307 12.05 21.59 -11.26
C PRO A 307 11.85 21.62 -12.79
#